data_AF-A0A1W6JWV9-F1
#
_entry.id   AF-A0A1W6JWV9-F1
#
_cell.length_a   1.000
_cell.length_b   1.000
_cell.length_c   1.000
_cell.angle_alpha   90.00
_cell.angle_beta   90.00
_cell.angle_gamma   90.00
#
_symmetry.space_group_name_H-M   'P 1'
#
loop_
_entity.id
_entity.type
_entity.pdbx_description
1 polymer ?
#
loop_
_entity_poly.entity_id
_entity_poly.type
_entity_poly.pdbx_seq_one_letter_code
_entity_poly.pdbx_strand_id
1 'polypeptide(L)'
;MPIKNKISILFLLLLLFSIVSLQAASINMNEASTTNENISVGSFFLYNVTDYMVLPNGSITIFKQMDLFRILAIYSNDTIEVSETIYNVNSTNYFAPFISLSNASVPVSLYYISPSLLGKNVSRGGILLQYVGKNGLYEYRNISGMDGISSILTMWFNNQGIGVKVNSVELGTSYQLVDNSTSILWLTNYNNSNITLPSFKGYTLAHTLAYNISANYEHSGYSLGKKIMEYITIIGIIGIIVILIFRK
;
A
#
# COMPACT_ATOMS: atom_id res chain seq x y z
N MET A 1 52.91 -3.88 13.59
CA MET A 1 51.90 -3.55 14.61
C MET A 1 51.01 -2.34 14.25
N PRO A 2 50.25 -2.31 13.11
CA PRO A 2 49.27 -1.22 12.85
C PRO A 2 47.81 -1.68 12.64
N ILE A 3 47.52 -2.99 12.65
CA ILE A 3 46.19 -3.53 12.26
C ILE A 3 45.14 -3.35 13.37
N LYS A 4 45.54 -3.41 14.65
CA LYS A 4 44.62 -3.24 15.79
C LYS A 4 43.97 -1.85 15.85
N ASN A 5 44.68 -0.79 15.47
CA ASN A 5 44.15 0.58 15.52
C ASN A 5 43.11 0.85 14.42
N LYS A 6 43.20 0.18 13.26
CA LYS A 6 42.26 0.37 12.15
C LYS A 6 40.89 -0.27 12.41
N ILE A 7 40.87 -1.43 13.07
CA ILE A 7 39.63 -2.14 13.42
C ILE A 7 38.83 -1.35 14.48
N SER A 8 39.53 -0.72 15.43
CA SER A 8 38.87 0.09 16.47
C SER A 8 38.21 1.36 15.93
N ILE A 9 38.80 2.00 14.91
CA ILE A 9 38.25 3.20 14.27
C ILE A 9 37.03 2.86 13.41
N LEU A 10 37.06 1.74 12.69
CA LEU A 10 35.93 1.28 11.88
C LEU A 10 34.71 0.90 12.75
N PHE A 11 34.95 0.26 13.89
CA PHE A 11 33.88 -0.07 14.85
C PHE A 11 33.26 1.19 15.45
N LEU A 12 34.07 2.20 15.78
CA LEU A 12 33.58 3.49 16.29
C LEU A 12 32.73 4.24 15.26
N LEU A 13 33.14 4.22 13.97
CA LEU A 13 32.38 4.83 12.87
C LEU A 13 31.04 4.14 12.62
N LEU A 14 31.00 2.80 12.67
CA LEU A 14 29.76 2.03 12.54
C LEU A 14 28.79 2.31 13.71
N LEU A 15 29.32 2.48 14.91
CA LEU A 15 28.53 2.78 16.10
C LEU A 15 28.02 4.23 16.12
N LEU A 16 28.79 5.18 15.59
CA LEU A 16 28.33 6.56 15.36
C LEU A 16 27.25 6.61 14.27
N PHE A 17 27.39 5.84 13.20
CA PHE A 17 26.40 5.78 12.14
C PHE A 17 25.07 5.19 12.61
N SER A 18 25.08 4.18 13.49
CA SER A 18 23.85 3.60 14.06
C SER A 18 23.12 4.53 15.01
N ILE A 19 23.84 5.38 15.77
CA ILE A 19 23.21 6.39 16.65
C ILE A 19 22.54 7.51 15.84
N VAL A 20 23.18 7.98 14.77
CA VAL A 20 22.61 9.02 13.89
C VAL A 20 21.38 8.50 13.13
N SER A 21 21.39 7.25 12.69
CA SER A 21 20.23 6.65 12.02
C SER A 21 19.06 6.36 12.98
N LEU A 22 19.33 6.10 14.27
CA LEU A 22 18.28 6.01 15.30
C LEU A 22 17.62 7.37 15.59
N GLN A 23 18.40 8.46 15.59
CA GLN A 23 17.86 9.81 15.78
C GLN A 23 17.03 10.28 14.59
N ALA A 24 17.45 9.96 13.36
CA ALA A 24 16.69 10.25 12.14
C ALA A 24 15.32 9.53 12.10
N ALA A 25 15.21 8.36 12.75
CA ALA A 25 13.94 7.65 12.88
C ALA A 25 13.00 8.28 13.94
N SER A 26 13.54 9.01 14.92
CA SER A 26 12.75 9.59 16.03
C SER A 26 12.24 11.02 15.80
N ILE A 27 12.74 11.74 14.79
CA ILE A 27 12.43 13.18 14.61
C ILE A 27 11.09 13.45 13.90
N ASN A 28 10.37 12.43 13.41
CA ASN A 28 9.09 12.63 12.70
C ASN A 28 7.82 12.29 13.51
N MET A 29 7.90 12.07 14.83
CA MET A 29 6.72 11.90 15.67
C MET A 29 6.42 13.17 16.47
N ASN A 30 6.10 14.27 15.79
CA ASN A 30 5.41 15.40 16.40
C ASN A 30 4.77 16.27 15.32
N GLU A 31 3.52 15.98 14.97
CA GLU A 31 2.60 17.00 14.47
C GLU A 31 1.19 16.80 15.03
N ALA A 32 0.87 17.71 15.97
CA ALA A 32 -0.38 18.41 16.14
C ALA A 32 -1.69 17.61 16.24
N SER A 33 -2.09 17.35 17.49
CA SER A 33 -3.49 17.45 17.91
C SER A 33 -3.94 18.91 17.78
N THR A 34 -5.02 19.17 17.04
CA THR A 34 -6.17 20.00 17.47
C THR A 34 -7.24 20.15 16.38
N THR A 35 -8.49 20.08 16.85
CA THR A 35 -9.81 20.28 16.21
C THR A 35 -10.46 19.05 15.56
N ASN A 36 -11.50 18.57 16.25
CA ASN A 36 -12.27 17.34 16.04
C ASN A 36 -13.17 17.41 14.79
N GLU A 37 -12.73 16.81 13.68
CA GLU A 37 -13.60 16.10 12.74
C GLU A 37 -13.20 14.62 12.76
N ASN A 38 -13.35 14.01 13.94
CA ASN A 38 -12.86 12.66 14.16
C ASN A 38 -13.81 11.66 13.52
N ILE A 39 -13.23 10.78 12.72
CA ILE A 39 -13.78 9.45 12.42
C ILE A 39 -14.48 8.90 13.66
N SER A 40 -15.70 8.37 13.50
CA SER A 40 -16.49 7.83 14.58
C SER A 40 -16.79 6.35 14.37
N VAL A 41 -16.97 5.62 15.47
CA VAL A 41 -17.41 4.23 15.44
C VAL A 41 -18.77 4.14 14.73
N GLY A 42 -18.89 3.18 13.81
CA GLY A 42 -20.08 3.00 12.98
C GLY A 42 -20.09 3.86 11.71
N SER A 43 -19.10 4.74 11.50
CA SER A 43 -18.91 5.38 10.20
C SER A 43 -18.58 4.33 9.13
N PHE A 44 -19.10 4.52 7.93
CA PHE A 44 -18.86 3.66 6.78
C PHE A 44 -18.58 4.47 5.52
N PHE A 45 -17.85 3.83 4.60
CA PHE A 45 -17.52 4.38 3.28
C PHE A 45 -17.70 3.27 2.27
N LEU A 46 -18.48 3.55 1.23
CA LEU A 46 -18.80 2.60 0.17
C LEU A 46 -18.29 3.16 -1.14
N TYR A 47 -17.44 2.40 -1.82
CA TYR A 47 -16.85 2.78 -3.10
C TYR A 47 -17.38 1.87 -4.21
N ASN A 48 -17.67 2.45 -5.37
CA ASN A 48 -17.83 1.70 -6.60
C ASN A 48 -16.46 1.58 -7.24
N VAL A 49 -16.05 0.34 -7.52
CA VAL A 49 -14.74 0.04 -8.09
C VAL A 49 -14.92 -0.62 -9.43
N THR A 50 -14.09 -0.20 -10.39
CA THR A 50 -13.98 -0.84 -11.71
C THR A 50 -12.53 -1.12 -11.99
N ASP A 51 -12.22 -2.39 -12.22
CA ASP A 51 -10.88 -2.86 -12.57
C ASP A 51 -10.86 -3.29 -14.02
N TYR A 52 -9.86 -2.82 -14.76
CA TYR A 52 -9.58 -3.18 -16.14
C TYR A 52 -8.27 -3.94 -16.19
N MET A 53 -8.34 -5.26 -16.30
CA MET A 53 -7.16 -6.13 -16.34
C MET A 53 -6.91 -6.65 -17.74
N VAL A 54 -5.68 -6.48 -18.22
CA VAL A 54 -5.20 -7.02 -19.50
C VAL A 54 -4.52 -8.37 -19.23
N LEU A 55 -5.11 -9.44 -19.76
CA LEU A 55 -4.59 -10.80 -19.61
C LEU A 55 -3.40 -11.07 -20.54
N PRO A 56 -2.56 -12.09 -20.25
CA PRO A 56 -1.38 -12.40 -21.07
C PRO A 56 -1.66 -12.69 -22.55
N ASN A 57 -2.87 -13.15 -22.87
CA ASN A 57 -3.33 -13.38 -24.24
C ASN A 57 -3.83 -12.10 -24.95
N GLY A 58 -3.71 -10.94 -24.32
CA GLY A 58 -4.18 -9.64 -24.81
C GLY A 58 -5.68 -9.38 -24.63
N SER A 59 -6.45 -10.34 -24.09
CA SER A 59 -7.86 -10.11 -23.78
C SER A 59 -8.04 -9.24 -22.55
N ILE A 60 -9.14 -8.50 -22.49
CA ILE A 60 -9.44 -7.58 -21.39
C ILE A 60 -10.56 -8.17 -20.57
N THR A 61 -10.38 -8.18 -19.25
CA THR A 61 -11.44 -8.51 -18.29
C THR A 61 -11.77 -7.28 -17.47
N ILE A 62 -13.06 -7.00 -17.31
CA ILE A 62 -13.57 -5.88 -16.51
C ILE A 62 -14.25 -6.45 -15.28
N PHE A 63 -13.75 -6.09 -14.09
CA PHE A 63 -14.38 -6.40 -12.82
C PHE A 63 -15.06 -5.16 -12.27
N LYS A 64 -16.25 -5.36 -11.73
CA LYS A 64 -17.02 -4.34 -11.01
C LYS A 64 -17.26 -4.87 -9.62
N GLN A 65 -16.86 -4.08 -8.63
CA GLN A 65 -17.07 -4.43 -7.23
C GLN A 65 -17.50 -3.20 -6.43
N MET A 66 -18.00 -3.46 -5.22
CA MET A 66 -18.23 -2.43 -4.23
C MET A 66 -17.41 -2.74 -2.99
N ASP A 67 -16.64 -1.75 -2.55
CA ASP A 67 -15.77 -1.89 -1.38
C ASP A 67 -16.38 -1.13 -0.22
N LEU A 68 -16.80 -1.87 0.80
CA LEU A 68 -17.41 -1.34 2.01
C LEU A 68 -16.40 -1.33 3.14
N PHE A 69 -16.04 -0.14 3.59
CA PHE A 69 -15.20 0.10 4.76
C PHE A 69 -16.06 0.53 5.95
N ARG A 70 -15.82 -0.03 7.14
CA ARG A 70 -16.56 0.29 8.37
C ARG A 70 -15.60 0.44 9.54
N ILE A 71 -15.72 1.54 10.29
CA ILE A 71 -14.99 1.69 11.55
C ILE A 71 -15.74 0.94 12.65
N LEU A 72 -15.09 -0.09 13.19
CA LEU A 72 -15.62 -0.95 14.24
C LEU A 72 -15.24 -0.44 15.63
N ALA A 73 -14.03 0.07 15.78
CA ALA A 73 -13.49 0.55 17.05
C ALA A 73 -12.47 1.67 16.84
N ILE A 74 -12.32 2.51 17.86
CA ILE A 74 -11.27 3.53 17.98
C ILE A 74 -10.65 3.35 19.35
N TYR A 75 -9.34 3.14 19.37
CA TYR A 75 -8.56 2.90 20.58
C TYR A 75 -7.94 4.20 21.09
N SER A 76 -7.59 4.24 22.38
CA SER A 76 -7.02 5.42 23.04
C SER A 76 -5.64 5.85 22.53
N ASN A 77 -4.97 5.01 21.76
CA ASN A 77 -3.66 5.26 21.16
C ASN A 77 -3.74 5.71 19.68
N ASP A 78 -4.85 6.32 19.28
CA ASP A 78 -5.13 6.76 17.91
C ASP A 78 -5.05 5.65 16.85
N THR A 79 -5.31 4.41 17.26
CA THR A 79 -5.49 3.28 16.33
C THR A 79 -6.98 3.09 16.05
N ILE A 80 -7.33 2.84 14.80
CA ILE A 80 -8.69 2.47 14.39
C ILE A 80 -8.74 1.04 13.87
N GLU A 81 -9.86 0.38 14.15
CA GLU A 81 -10.21 -0.92 13.59
C GLU A 81 -11.19 -0.72 12.42
N VAL A 82 -10.75 -1.12 11.24
CA VAL A 82 -11.53 -1.00 10.01
C VAL A 82 -11.80 -2.38 9.46
N SER A 83 -13.09 -2.67 9.25
CA SER A 83 -13.55 -3.82 8.48
C SER A 83 -13.74 -3.42 7.04
N GLU A 84 -13.20 -4.21 6.13
CA GLU A 84 -13.42 -4.07 4.70
C GLU A 84 -14.16 -5.31 4.18
N THR A 85 -15.19 -5.09 3.36
CA THR A 85 -15.94 -6.15 2.67
C THR A 85 -16.03 -5.80 1.19
N ILE A 86 -15.59 -6.71 0.33
CA ILE A 86 -15.61 -6.53 -1.13
C ILE A 86 -16.78 -7.34 -1.69
N TYR A 87 -17.68 -6.65 -2.37
CA TYR A 87 -18.85 -7.23 -3.04
C TYR A 87 -18.63 -7.25 -4.55
N ASN A 88 -18.49 -8.44 -5.14
CA ASN A 88 -18.36 -8.59 -6.58
C ASN A 88 -19.74 -8.43 -7.26
N VAL A 89 -19.89 -7.36 -8.04
CA VAL A 89 -21.14 -7.04 -8.74
C VAL A 89 -21.36 -7.98 -9.92
N ASN A 90 -20.30 -8.48 -10.57
CA ASN A 90 -20.42 -9.38 -11.72
C ASN A 90 -20.97 -10.76 -11.34
N SER A 91 -20.59 -11.30 -10.17
CA SER A 91 -20.94 -12.66 -9.75
C SER A 91 -21.90 -12.72 -8.55
N THR A 92 -22.35 -11.56 -8.03
CA THR A 92 -23.23 -11.47 -6.85
C THR A 92 -22.69 -12.23 -5.64
N ASN A 93 -21.38 -12.22 -5.46
CA ASN A 93 -20.72 -12.83 -4.30
C ASN A 93 -19.93 -11.77 -3.52
N TYR A 94 -19.58 -12.08 -2.27
CA TYR A 94 -18.75 -11.20 -1.45
C TYR A 94 -17.64 -11.99 -0.77
N PHE A 95 -16.49 -11.34 -0.58
CA PHE A 95 -15.39 -11.92 0.17
C PHE A 95 -15.63 -11.77 1.67
N ALA A 96 -15.19 -12.73 2.47
CA ALA A 96 -15.25 -12.62 3.92
C ALA A 96 -14.62 -11.29 4.37
N PRO A 97 -15.26 -10.53 5.29
CA PRO A 97 -14.70 -9.27 5.73
C PRO A 97 -13.31 -9.46 6.33
N PHE A 98 -12.37 -8.59 5.96
CA PHE A 98 -11.07 -8.56 6.62
C PHE A 98 -10.98 -7.36 7.55
N ILE A 99 -10.21 -7.54 8.63
CA ILE A 99 -10.03 -6.54 9.67
C ILE A 99 -8.61 -6.01 9.60
N SER A 100 -8.48 -4.71 9.79
CA SER A 100 -7.21 -4.00 9.77
C SER A 100 -7.15 -3.03 10.95
N LEU A 101 -5.94 -2.92 11.51
CA LEU A 101 -5.62 -1.98 12.57
C LEU A 101 -4.60 -0.99 12.03
N SER A 102 -4.92 0.30 12.07
CA SER A 102 -4.01 1.33 11.58
C SER A 102 -4.21 2.66 12.28
N ASN A 103 -3.25 3.56 12.14
CA ASN A 103 -3.33 4.90 12.70
C ASN A 103 -4.55 5.66 12.14
N ALA A 104 -5.29 6.35 13.01
CA ALA A 104 -6.52 7.07 12.70
C ALA A 104 -6.32 8.22 11.71
N SER A 105 -5.14 8.84 11.70
CA SER A 105 -4.86 10.02 10.89
C SER A 105 -4.58 9.68 9.42
N VAL A 106 -4.00 8.51 9.15
CA VAL A 106 -3.71 8.03 7.78
C VAL A 106 -3.88 6.51 7.71
N PRO A 107 -5.12 5.99 7.84
CA PRO A 107 -5.38 4.56 7.90
C PRO A 107 -5.03 3.84 6.60
N VAL A 108 -4.44 2.64 6.72
CA VAL A 108 -3.91 1.87 5.58
C VAL A 108 -5.01 1.22 4.74
N SER A 109 -6.12 0.90 5.37
CA SER A 109 -7.28 0.20 4.78
C SER A 109 -8.44 1.14 4.50
N LEU A 110 -8.30 2.44 4.71
CA LEU A 110 -9.36 3.40 4.43
C LEU A 110 -8.79 4.53 3.58
N TYR A 111 -9.53 4.98 2.57
CA TYR A 111 -9.15 6.15 1.78
C TYR A 111 -9.48 7.42 2.57
N TYR A 112 -8.67 7.68 3.61
CA TYR A 112 -8.79 8.83 4.49
C TYR A 112 -7.43 9.42 4.82
N ILE A 113 -7.36 10.75 4.89
CA ILE A 113 -6.26 11.53 5.45
C ILE A 113 -6.89 12.55 6.38
N SER A 114 -6.46 12.61 7.64
CA SER A 114 -6.93 13.62 8.59
C SER A 114 -6.90 15.02 7.98
N PRO A 115 -7.95 15.84 8.13
CA PRO A 115 -7.97 17.20 7.60
C PRO A 115 -6.74 18.04 7.98
N SER A 116 -6.17 17.80 9.17
CA SER A 116 -4.96 18.47 9.65
C SER A 116 -3.68 18.15 8.85
N LEU A 117 -3.69 17.06 8.07
CA LEU A 117 -2.58 16.58 7.25
C LEU A 117 -2.78 16.85 5.75
N LEU A 118 -3.95 17.35 5.34
CA LEU A 118 -4.21 17.68 3.95
C LEU A 118 -3.26 18.78 3.45
N GLY A 119 -2.77 18.63 2.22
CA GLY A 119 -1.78 19.53 1.62
C GLY A 119 -0.33 19.28 2.04
N LYS A 120 -0.08 18.28 2.91
CA LYS A 120 1.27 17.82 3.26
C LYS A 120 1.52 16.44 2.66
N ASN A 121 2.79 16.09 2.43
CA ASN A 121 3.16 14.70 2.14
C ASN A 121 2.83 13.82 3.35
N VAL A 122 2.26 12.63 3.11
CA VAL A 122 1.88 11.71 4.19
C VAL A 122 2.40 10.31 3.91
N SER A 123 2.71 9.55 4.97
CA SER A 123 3.08 8.14 4.86
C SER A 123 1.90 7.27 5.27
N ARG A 124 1.50 6.34 4.40
CA ARG A 124 0.39 5.40 4.60
C ARG A 124 0.92 3.98 4.51
N GLY A 125 1.09 3.31 5.65
CA GLY A 125 1.59 1.93 5.69
C GLY A 125 2.99 1.76 5.07
N GLY A 126 3.85 2.78 5.21
CA GLY A 126 5.18 2.81 4.58
C GLY A 126 5.20 3.34 3.15
N ILE A 127 4.04 3.60 2.54
CA ILE A 127 3.92 4.20 1.21
C ILE A 127 3.85 5.72 1.35
N LEU A 128 4.81 6.44 0.77
CA LEU A 128 4.80 7.90 0.72
C LEU A 128 3.80 8.39 -0.34
N LEU A 129 2.74 9.05 0.10
CA LEU A 129 1.83 9.80 -0.74
C LEU A 129 2.33 11.25 -0.85
N GLN A 130 2.76 11.63 -2.05
CA GLN A 130 3.23 13.00 -2.34
C GLN A 130 2.05 13.88 -2.67
N TYR A 131 1.94 15.04 -2.01
CA TYR A 131 0.94 16.04 -2.35
C TYR A 131 1.31 16.73 -3.67
N VAL A 132 0.39 16.73 -4.62
CA VAL A 132 0.59 17.30 -5.97
C VAL A 132 0.01 18.70 -6.08
N GLY A 133 -1.16 18.94 -5.48
CA GLY A 133 -1.86 20.22 -5.58
C GLY A 133 -3.34 20.11 -5.26
N LYS A 134 -4.06 21.23 -5.39
CA LYS A 134 -5.51 21.31 -5.15
C LYS A 134 -6.22 21.97 -6.32
N ASN A 135 -7.10 21.23 -6.99
CA ASN A 135 -8.02 21.74 -8.00
C ASN A 135 -9.45 21.28 -7.65
N GLY A 136 -10.05 21.92 -6.65
CA GLY A 136 -11.31 21.49 -6.03
C GLY A 136 -11.13 20.33 -5.02
N LEU A 137 -10.26 19.37 -5.31
CA LEU A 137 -9.86 18.27 -4.41
C LEU A 137 -8.35 18.28 -4.19
N TYR A 138 -7.89 17.77 -3.05
CA TYR A 138 -6.47 17.56 -2.77
C TYR A 138 -5.99 16.31 -3.52
N GLU A 139 -5.04 16.47 -4.44
CA GLU A 139 -4.45 15.37 -5.22
C GLU A 139 -3.16 14.87 -4.56
N TYR A 140 -3.09 13.55 -4.41
CA TYR A 140 -1.93 12.83 -3.92
C TYR A 140 -1.49 11.79 -4.92
N ARG A 141 -0.18 11.60 -5.07
CA ARG A 141 0.40 10.62 -5.97
C ARG A 141 1.47 9.79 -5.28
N ASN A 142 1.49 8.50 -5.60
CA ASN A 142 2.61 7.62 -5.34
C ASN A 142 2.98 6.91 -6.65
N ILE A 143 4.28 6.77 -6.89
CA ILE A 143 4.81 5.96 -7.96
C ILE A 143 5.73 4.95 -7.29
N SER A 144 5.46 3.68 -7.53
CA SER A 144 6.26 2.57 -7.05
C SER A 144 6.49 1.58 -8.18
N GLY A 145 7.41 0.65 -8.01
CA GLY A 145 7.64 -0.39 -8.99
C GLY A 145 8.42 -1.56 -8.43
N MET A 146 8.12 -2.74 -8.95
CA MET A 146 8.80 -4.00 -8.64
C MET A 146 8.83 -4.86 -9.90
N ASP A 147 9.97 -5.51 -10.16
CA ASP A 147 10.13 -6.52 -11.21
C ASP A 147 9.57 -6.15 -12.60
N GLY A 148 9.78 -4.89 -13.01
CA GLY A 148 9.39 -4.43 -14.34
C GLY A 148 7.93 -3.98 -14.46
N ILE A 149 7.19 -3.95 -13.35
CA ILE A 149 5.87 -3.32 -13.25
C ILE A 149 6.02 -1.98 -12.53
N SER A 150 5.46 -0.92 -13.11
CA SER A 150 5.34 0.40 -12.49
C SER A 150 3.90 0.63 -12.07
N SER A 151 3.68 0.90 -10.78
CA SER A 151 2.37 1.18 -10.21
C SER A 151 2.25 2.67 -9.89
N ILE A 152 1.25 3.32 -10.48
CA ILE A 152 0.94 4.73 -10.29
C ILE A 152 -0.38 4.82 -9.54
N LEU A 153 -0.31 5.28 -8.31
CA LEU A 153 -1.47 5.50 -7.45
C LEU A 153 -1.76 6.99 -7.38
N THR A 154 -2.98 7.39 -7.74
CA THR A 154 -3.46 8.77 -7.61
C THR A 154 -4.74 8.77 -6.78
N MET A 155 -4.80 9.64 -5.77
CA MET A 155 -5.94 9.77 -4.88
C MET A 155 -6.39 11.23 -4.80
N TRP A 156 -7.70 11.45 -4.77
CA TRP A 156 -8.30 12.78 -4.64
C TRP A 156 -9.17 12.84 -3.39
N PHE A 157 -8.85 13.78 -2.49
CA PHE A 157 -9.53 13.94 -1.21
C PHE A 157 -10.32 15.24 -1.15
N ASN A 158 -11.49 15.22 -0.50
CA ASN A 158 -12.24 16.44 -0.18
C ASN A 158 -11.64 17.17 1.03
N ASN A 159 -12.23 18.31 1.43
CA ASN A 159 -11.74 19.10 2.56
C ASN A 159 -11.88 18.38 3.91
N GLN A 160 -12.73 17.35 3.98
CA GLN A 160 -12.94 16.53 5.17
C GLN A 160 -12.03 15.29 5.19
N GLY A 161 -11.08 15.20 4.27
CA GLY A 161 -10.10 14.12 4.30
C GLY A 161 -10.58 12.80 3.71
N ILE A 162 -11.76 12.76 3.09
CA ILE A 162 -12.32 11.54 2.48
C ILE A 162 -11.86 11.43 1.04
N GLY A 163 -11.34 10.26 0.65
CA GLY A 163 -11.04 9.92 -0.73
C GLY A 163 -12.34 9.93 -1.55
N VAL A 164 -12.47 10.85 -2.50
CA VAL A 164 -13.62 10.90 -3.41
C VAL A 164 -13.37 10.00 -4.63
N LYS A 165 -12.10 9.87 -5.02
CA LYS A 165 -11.65 9.03 -6.11
C LYS A 165 -10.26 8.47 -5.81
N VAL A 166 -10.02 7.23 -6.19
CA VAL A 166 -8.72 6.58 -6.18
C VAL A 166 -8.53 5.92 -7.54
N ASN A 167 -7.32 6.03 -8.09
CA ASN A 167 -6.96 5.44 -9.36
C ASN A 167 -5.59 4.78 -9.22
N SER A 168 -5.53 3.48 -9.48
CA SER A 168 -4.29 2.71 -9.53
C SER A 168 -4.07 2.23 -10.95
N VAL A 169 -2.91 2.53 -11.52
CA VAL A 169 -2.53 2.09 -12.87
C VAL A 169 -1.24 1.29 -12.77
N GLU A 170 -1.26 0.07 -13.30
CA GLU A 170 -0.08 -0.77 -13.42
C GLU A 170 0.36 -0.85 -14.87
N LEU A 171 1.64 -0.55 -15.11
CA LEU A 171 2.27 -0.55 -16.42
C LEU A 171 3.39 -1.58 -16.45
N GLY A 172 3.43 -2.39 -17.50
CA GLY A 172 4.50 -3.35 -17.74
C GLY A 172 5.79 -2.71 -18.26
N THR A 173 6.80 -3.54 -18.53
CA THR A 173 8.16 -3.13 -18.93
C THR A 173 8.23 -2.32 -20.22
N SER A 174 7.22 -2.41 -21.10
CA SER A 174 7.11 -1.64 -22.35
C SER A 174 6.03 -0.54 -22.25
N TYR A 175 5.66 -0.12 -21.04
CA TYR A 175 4.60 0.84 -20.74
C TYR A 175 3.21 0.43 -21.23
N GLN A 176 3.02 -0.85 -21.54
CA GLN A 176 1.70 -1.40 -21.81
C GLN A 176 0.88 -1.47 -20.52
N LEU A 177 -0.41 -1.16 -20.63
CA LEU A 177 -1.34 -1.28 -19.52
C LEU A 177 -1.46 -2.75 -19.09
N VAL A 178 -1.27 -3.01 -17.80
CA VAL A 178 -1.49 -4.32 -17.17
C VAL A 178 -2.81 -4.30 -16.42
N ASP A 179 -3.00 -3.28 -15.57
CA ASP A 179 -4.19 -3.09 -14.77
C ASP A 179 -4.53 -1.61 -14.61
N ASN A 180 -5.82 -1.29 -14.56
CA ASN A 180 -6.31 0.01 -14.14
C ASN A 180 -7.54 -0.16 -13.24
N SER A 181 -7.37 0.17 -11.97
CA SER A 181 -8.43 0.16 -10.96
C SER A 181 -8.85 1.59 -10.64
N THR A 182 -10.14 1.87 -10.77
CA THR A 182 -10.73 3.15 -10.33
C THR A 182 -11.78 2.90 -9.27
N SER A 183 -11.60 3.49 -8.09
CA SER A 183 -12.57 3.51 -7.00
C SER A 183 -13.17 4.90 -6.85
N ILE A 184 -14.49 5.02 -6.82
CA ILE A 184 -15.22 6.28 -6.65
C ILE A 184 -16.12 6.18 -5.43
N LEU A 185 -16.03 7.15 -4.52
CA LEU A 185 -16.89 7.21 -3.35
C LEU A 185 -18.35 7.29 -3.79
N TRP A 186 -19.14 6.29 -3.41
CA TRP A 186 -20.56 6.23 -3.72
C TRP A 186 -21.40 6.76 -2.56
N LEU A 187 -21.15 6.26 -1.34
CA LEU A 187 -21.95 6.61 -0.17
C LEU A 187 -21.09 6.59 1.11
N THR A 188 -21.34 7.52 2.01
CA THR A 188 -20.77 7.53 3.36
C THR A 188 -21.72 8.24 4.32
N ASN A 189 -21.71 7.83 5.58
CA ASN A 189 -22.37 8.56 6.67
C ASN A 189 -21.40 9.46 7.47
N TYR A 190 -20.14 9.53 7.05
CA TYR A 190 -19.16 10.45 7.63
C TYR A 190 -19.64 11.88 7.39
N ASN A 191 -19.85 12.62 8.49
CA ASN A 191 -20.48 13.95 8.55
C ASN A 191 -21.98 14.03 8.17
N ASN A 192 -22.66 12.89 7.96
CA ASN A 192 -24.11 12.86 7.82
C ASN A 192 -24.69 11.54 8.36
N SER A 193 -25.05 11.53 9.65
CA SER A 193 -25.57 10.37 10.36
C SER A 193 -26.93 9.87 9.86
N ASN A 194 -27.65 10.66 9.05
CA ASN A 194 -28.92 10.25 8.47
C ASN A 194 -28.75 9.22 7.34
N ILE A 195 -27.53 9.09 6.80
CA ILE A 195 -27.24 8.12 5.76
C ILE A 195 -27.08 6.75 6.41
N THR A 196 -27.93 5.80 6.04
CA THR A 196 -27.90 4.43 6.54
C THR A 196 -27.10 3.53 5.62
N LEU A 197 -26.48 2.50 6.20
CA LEU A 197 -25.78 1.48 5.42
C LEU A 197 -26.75 0.77 4.45
N PRO A 198 -26.41 0.64 3.15
CA PRO A 198 -27.24 -0.09 2.20
C PRO A 198 -27.37 -1.58 2.55
N SER A 199 -28.47 -2.18 2.10
CA SER A 199 -28.68 -3.63 2.21
C SER A 199 -28.21 -4.33 0.95
N PHE A 200 -27.28 -5.29 1.09
CA PHE A 200 -26.73 -6.08 -0.03
C PHE A 200 -27.47 -7.42 -0.15
N LYS A 201 -28.80 -7.38 -0.32
CA LYS A 201 -29.60 -8.61 -0.48
C LYS A 201 -29.22 -9.35 -1.77
N GLY A 202 -29.16 -10.68 -1.70
CA GLY A 202 -28.82 -11.53 -2.84
C GLY A 202 -27.33 -11.84 -2.98
N TYR A 203 -26.45 -11.20 -2.21
CA TYR A 203 -25.03 -11.55 -2.19
C TYR A 203 -24.76 -12.78 -1.33
N THR A 204 -23.96 -13.72 -1.85
CA THR A 204 -23.53 -14.92 -1.13
C THR A 204 -22.03 -14.92 -0.86
N LEU A 205 -21.60 -15.54 0.25
CA LEU A 205 -20.18 -15.65 0.58
C LEU A 205 -19.46 -16.41 -0.54
N ALA A 206 -18.37 -15.85 -1.05
CA ALA A 206 -17.55 -16.47 -2.08
C ALA A 206 -16.91 -17.77 -1.57
N HIS A 207 -16.89 -18.80 -2.40
CA HIS A 207 -16.20 -20.05 -2.08
C HIS A 207 -14.70 -19.93 -2.34
N THR A 208 -13.89 -20.35 -1.38
CA THR A 208 -12.43 -20.40 -1.53
C THR A 208 -12.04 -21.59 -2.38
N LEU A 209 -11.33 -21.35 -3.48
CA LEU A 209 -10.66 -22.41 -4.24
C LEU A 209 -9.20 -22.49 -3.77
N ALA A 210 -8.78 -23.67 -3.31
CA ALA A 210 -7.37 -23.90 -2.99
C ALA A 210 -6.58 -23.98 -4.31
N TYR A 211 -5.71 -23.01 -4.55
CA TYR A 211 -4.83 -23.00 -5.71
C TYR A 211 -3.42 -23.41 -5.30
N ASN A 212 -2.90 -24.48 -5.91
CA ASN A 212 -1.53 -24.92 -5.65
C ASN A 212 -0.53 -24.10 -6.47
N ILE A 213 0.01 -23.05 -5.85
CA ILE A 213 1.01 -22.15 -6.44
C ILE A 213 2.29 -22.91 -6.86
N SER A 214 2.65 -23.99 -6.15
CA SER A 214 3.86 -24.75 -6.46
C SER A 214 3.81 -25.51 -7.78
N ALA A 215 2.62 -25.88 -8.26
CA ALA A 215 2.47 -26.62 -9.51
C ALA A 215 2.70 -25.77 -10.77
N ASN A 216 2.56 -24.45 -10.67
CA ASN A 216 2.68 -23.53 -11.82
C ASN A 216 3.91 -22.60 -11.75
N TYR A 217 4.68 -22.66 -10.65
CA TYR A 217 5.94 -21.92 -10.54
C TYR A 217 7.01 -22.41 -11.54
N GLU A 218 6.90 -23.65 -12.01
CA GLU A 218 7.73 -24.17 -13.11
C GLU A 218 7.37 -23.57 -14.48
N HIS A 219 6.16 -23.01 -14.64
CA HIS A 219 5.68 -22.41 -15.89
C HIS A 219 5.80 -20.88 -15.92
N SER A 220 5.86 -20.21 -14.77
CA SER A 220 5.97 -18.74 -14.69
C SER A 220 7.41 -18.24 -14.68
N GLY A 221 8.21 -18.59 -15.70
CA GLY A 221 9.33 -17.78 -16.23
C GLY A 221 10.46 -17.25 -15.31
N TYR A 222 10.42 -17.44 -13.99
CA TYR A 222 11.53 -17.19 -13.08
C TYR A 222 12.51 -18.36 -13.26
N SER A 223 13.21 -18.34 -14.39
CA SER A 223 14.10 -19.43 -14.78
C SER A 223 15.07 -19.70 -13.64
N LEU A 224 15.19 -20.97 -13.27
CA LEU A 224 16.27 -21.48 -12.43
C LEU A 224 17.63 -20.87 -12.82
N GLY A 225 17.81 -20.58 -14.12
CA GLY A 225 18.94 -19.84 -14.68
C GLY A 225 19.19 -18.47 -14.04
N LYS A 226 18.18 -17.63 -13.78
CA LYS A 226 18.38 -16.31 -13.13
C LYS A 226 18.90 -16.47 -11.70
N LYS A 227 18.35 -17.42 -10.93
CA LYS A 227 18.84 -17.75 -9.57
C LYS A 227 20.25 -18.30 -9.60
N ILE A 228 20.55 -19.23 -10.53
CA ILE A 228 21.90 -19.78 -10.71
C ILE A 228 22.90 -18.66 -11.06
N MET A 229 22.54 -17.76 -11.98
CA MET A 229 23.40 -16.63 -12.36
C MET A 229 23.64 -15.67 -11.20
N GLU A 230 22.63 -15.42 -10.37
CA GLU A 230 22.76 -14.62 -9.15
C GLU A 230 23.73 -15.27 -8.15
N TYR A 231 23.61 -16.58 -7.92
CA TYR A 231 24.55 -17.33 -7.08
C TYR A 231 25.98 -17.32 -7.64
N ILE A 232 26.16 -17.53 -8.94
CA ILE A 232 27.47 -17.47 -9.60
C ILE A 232 28.09 -16.07 -9.42
N THR A 233 27.28 -15.02 -9.56
CA THR A 233 27.73 -13.62 -9.40
C THR A 233 28.17 -13.35 -7.96
N ILE A 234 27.37 -13.76 -6.97
CA ILE A 234 27.68 -13.59 -5.54
C ILE A 234 28.97 -14.35 -5.17
N ILE A 235 29.08 -15.61 -5.58
CA ILE A 235 30.27 -16.44 -5.33
C ILE A 235 31.51 -15.83 -6.01
N GLY A 236 31.36 -15.34 -7.25
CA GLY A 236 32.44 -14.67 -7.98
C GLY A 236 32.94 -13.42 -7.27
N ILE A 237 32.03 -12.56 -6.78
CA ILE A 237 32.38 -11.35 -6.01
C ILE A 237 33.09 -11.72 -4.70
N ILE A 238 32.57 -12.70 -3.96
CA ILE A 238 33.22 -13.19 -2.73
C ILE A 238 34.62 -13.72 -3.03
N GLY A 239 34.80 -14.49 -4.11
CA GLY A 239 36.10 -14.98 -4.55
C GLY A 239 37.10 -13.85 -4.86
N ILE A 240 36.66 -12.81 -5.56
CA ILE A 240 37.47 -11.62 -5.84
C ILE A 240 37.88 -10.92 -4.53
N ILE A 241 36.95 -10.75 -3.59
CA ILE A 241 37.23 -10.12 -2.28
C ILE A 241 38.26 -10.94 -1.50
N VAL A 242 38.12 -12.27 -1.45
CA VAL A 242 39.08 -13.16 -0.80
C VAL A 242 40.46 -13.03 -1.45
N ILE A 243 40.55 -13.07 -2.79
CA ILE A 243 41.81 -12.88 -3.50
C ILE A 243 42.43 -11.52 -3.17
N LEU A 244 41.66 -10.44 -3.15
CA LEU A 244 42.16 -9.10 -2.84
C LEU A 244 42.62 -8.95 -1.38
N ILE A 245 42.01 -9.64 -0.43
CA ILE A 245 42.42 -9.64 0.98
C ILE A 245 43.72 -10.41 1.20
N PHE A 246 43.91 -11.53 0.50
CA PHE A 246 45.06 -12.43 0.68
C PHE A 246 46.19 -12.23 -0.34
N ARG A 247 46.00 -11.36 -1.34
CA ARG A 247 47.06 -10.93 -2.25
C ARG A 247 48.00 -9.98 -1.51
N LYS A 248 49.18 -10.49 -1.17
CA LYS A 248 50.35 -9.71 -0.73
C LYS A 248 50.78 -8.72 -1.81
#